data_AF-A0A2C9CWB6-F1
#
_entry.id   AF-A0A2C9CWB6-F1
#
_cell.length_a   1.000
_cell.length_b   1.000
_cell.length_c   1.000
_cell.angle_alpha   90.00
_cell.angle_beta   90.00
_cell.angle_gamma   90.00
#
_symmetry.space_group_name_H-M   'P 1'
#
loop_
_entity.id
_entity.type
_entity.pdbx_description
1 polymer ?
#
loop_
_entity_poly.entity_id
_entity_poly.type
_entity_poly.pdbx_seq_one_letter_code
_entity_poly.pdbx_strand_id
1 'polypeptide(L)'
;MDELLNETMFRNLAHARVVIAAWTADYNNERPHSALDYQTPADYARTLTAAIARPAARDESSARRAIAQPAPIGVNSNRAPVAAG
;
A
#
# COMPACT_ATOMS: atom_id res chain seq x y z
N MET A 1 31.00 13.35 -31.52
CA MET A 1 31.78 14.57 -31.29
C MET A 1 30.87 15.53 -30.55
N ASP A 2 31.15 15.70 -29.27
CA ASP A 2 30.92 16.88 -28.43
C ASP A 2 29.53 17.39 -28.03
N GLU A 3 28.50 16.54 -28.05
CA GLU A 3 27.20 16.95 -27.52
C GLU A 3 26.85 16.21 -26.23
N LEU A 4 26.82 17.00 -25.14
CA LEU A 4 26.01 16.81 -23.95
C LEU A 4 26.66 16.20 -22.69
N LEU A 5 27.82 16.71 -22.29
CA LEU A 5 28.15 16.85 -20.87
C LEU A 5 28.41 18.33 -20.60
N ASN A 6 27.34 19.12 -20.56
CA ASN A 6 27.41 20.52 -20.13
C ASN A 6 27.60 20.51 -18.61
N GLU A 7 28.85 20.30 -18.20
CA GLU A 7 29.30 20.28 -16.80
C GLU A 7 28.87 21.59 -16.15
N THR A 8 27.81 21.53 -15.35
CA THR A 8 27.50 22.59 -14.40
C THR A 8 28.57 22.51 -13.31
N MET A 9 29.74 23.08 -13.60
CA MET A 9 30.84 23.17 -12.64
C MET A 9 30.33 23.95 -11.42
N PHE A 10 30.07 23.23 -10.34
CA PHE A 10 29.69 23.87 -9.10
C PHE A 10 30.87 24.70 -8.60
N ARG A 11 30.68 26.01 -8.53
CA ARG A 11 31.69 26.97 -8.05
C ARG A 11 32.35 26.58 -6.71
N ASN A 12 31.60 25.91 -5.83
CA ASN A 12 32.06 25.27 -4.60
C ASN A 12 30.93 24.40 -3.99
N LEU A 13 31.22 23.67 -2.91
CA LEU A 13 30.25 22.80 -2.23
C LEU A 13 29.01 23.55 -1.71
N ALA A 14 29.18 24.76 -1.17
CA ALA A 14 28.05 25.54 -0.67
C ALA A 14 27.09 25.91 -1.82
N HIS A 15 27.63 26.30 -2.97
CA HIS A 15 26.85 26.56 -4.18
C HIS A 15 26.12 25.30 -4.67
N ALA A 16 26.81 24.15 -4.70
CA ALA A 16 26.18 22.88 -5.08
C ALA A 16 24.98 22.53 -4.20
N ARG A 17 25.11 22.68 -2.88
CA ARG A 17 24.01 22.40 -1.94
C ARG A 17 22.79 23.29 -2.18
N VAL A 18 23.01 24.58 -2.49
CA VAL A 18 21.92 25.52 -2.79
C VAL A 18 21.21 25.13 -4.08
N VAL A 19 21.97 24.86 -5.15
CA VAL A 19 21.41 24.48 -6.45
C VAL A 19 20.62 23.17 -6.34
N ILE A 20 21.16 22.16 -5.67
CA ILE A 20 20.48 20.89 -5.46
C ILE A 20 19.21 21.09 -4.63
N ALA A 21 19.26 21.86 -3.54
CA ALA A 21 18.09 22.10 -2.70
C ALA A 21 16.97 22.81 -3.49
N ALA A 22 17.33 23.81 -4.30
CA ALA A 22 16.37 24.52 -5.15
C ALA A 22 15.75 23.56 -6.19
N TRP A 23 16.57 22.75 -6.84
CA TRP A 23 16.10 21.77 -7.83
C TRP A 23 15.19 20.70 -7.19
N THR A 24 15.57 20.16 -6.03
CA THR A 24 14.76 19.19 -5.30
C THR A 24 13.41 19.78 -4.89
N ALA A 25 13.38 21.05 -4.48
CA ALA A 25 12.12 21.72 -4.13
C ALA A 25 11.19 21.87 -5.34
N ASP A 26 11.71 22.36 -6.47
CA ASP A 26 11.00 22.49 -7.75
C ASP A 26 10.45 21.13 -8.22
N TYR A 27 11.30 20.11 -8.28
CA TYR A 27 10.92 18.77 -8.72
C TYR A 27 9.81 18.18 -7.85
N ASN A 28 9.94 18.27 -6.52
CA ASN A 28 8.98 17.63 -5.61
C ASN A 28 7.62 18.34 -5.57
N ASN A 29 7.55 19.65 -5.82
CA ASN A 29 6.34 20.44 -5.57
C ASN A 29 5.68 21.02 -6.82
N GLU A 30 6.40 21.21 -7.92
CA GLU A 30 5.87 21.96 -9.07
C GLU A 30 5.70 21.09 -10.31
N ARG A 31 6.39 19.94 -10.37
CA ARG A 31 6.42 19.09 -11.58
C ARG A 31 5.46 17.91 -11.47
N PRO A 32 4.35 17.91 -12.23
CA PRO A 32 3.51 16.73 -12.34
C PRO A 32 4.19 15.63 -13.15
N HIS A 33 4.02 14.37 -12.73
CA HIS A 33 4.61 13.21 -13.40
C HIS A 33 3.55 12.23 -13.86
N SER A 34 3.64 11.78 -15.13
CA SER A 34 2.67 10.85 -15.73
C SER A 34 2.56 9.51 -15.00
N ALA A 35 3.65 9.03 -14.38
CA ALA A 35 3.65 7.83 -13.55
C ALA A 35 2.87 7.98 -12.23
N LEU A 36 2.58 9.21 -11.81
CA LEU A 36 1.81 9.55 -10.62
C LEU A 36 0.45 10.14 -11.01
N ASP A 37 -0.13 9.72 -12.14
CA ASP A 37 -1.38 10.27 -12.69
C ASP A 37 -1.34 11.80 -12.86
N TYR A 38 -0.18 12.33 -13.25
CA TYR A 38 0.09 13.77 -13.35
C TYR A 38 -0.01 14.54 -12.03
N GLN A 39 0.21 13.87 -10.89
CA GLN A 39 0.43 14.54 -9.60
C GLN A 39 1.91 14.88 -9.40
N THR A 40 2.15 15.87 -8.54
CA THR A 40 3.50 16.15 -8.03
C THR A 40 3.90 15.06 -7.03
N PRO A 41 5.21 14.78 -6.85
CA PRO A 41 5.67 13.84 -5.83
C PRO A 41 5.15 14.17 -4.42
N ALA A 42 5.10 15.45 -4.05
CA ALA A 42 4.62 15.89 -2.75
C ALA A 42 3.12 15.59 -2.56
N ASP A 43 2.30 15.80 -3.57
CA ASP A 43 0.86 15.51 -3.50
C ASP A 43 0.60 14.00 -3.44
N TYR A 44 1.33 13.23 -4.23
CA TYR A 44 1.26 11.77 -4.16
C TYR A 44 1.63 11.26 -2.76
N ALA A 45 2.72 11.77 -2.16
CA ALA A 45 3.12 11.40 -0.81
C ALA A 45 2.07 11.75 0.26
N ARG A 46 1.36 12.89 0.11
CA ARG A 46 0.24 13.26 0.99
C ARG A 46 -0.92 12.27 0.90
N THR A 47 -1.29 11.87 -0.32
CA THR A 47 -2.38 10.89 -0.51
C THR A 47 -2.01 9.52 0.09
N LEU A 48 -0.77 9.08 -0.10
CA LEU A 48 -0.25 7.85 0.50
C LEU A 48 -0.23 7.93 2.03
N THR A 49 0.23 9.04 2.59
CA THR A 49 0.27 9.26 4.05
C THR A 49 -1.15 9.22 4.63
N ALA A 50 -2.13 9.86 3.98
CA ALA A 50 -3.52 9.81 4.40
C ALA A 50 -4.12 8.40 4.31
N ALA A 51 -3.77 7.63 3.28
CA ALA A 51 -4.20 6.23 3.14
C ALA A 51 -3.65 5.34 4.27
N ILE A 52 -2.38 5.53 4.64
CA ILE A 52 -1.74 4.80 5.75
C ILE A 52 -2.30 5.22 7.10
N ALA A 53 -2.57 6.52 7.29
CA ALA A 53 -3.09 7.06 8.54
C ALA A 53 -4.57 6.73 8.78
N ARG A 54 -5.31 6.28 7.76
CA ARG A 54 -6.68 5.81 7.93
C ARG A 54 -6.66 4.54 8.79
N PRO A 55 -7.29 4.52 9.98
CA PRO A 55 -7.41 3.29 10.75
C PRO A 55 -8.09 2.25 9.85
N ALA A 56 -7.63 1.00 9.90
CA ALA A 56 -8.29 -0.16 9.29
C ALA A 56 -9.66 -0.45 9.95
N ALA A 57 -10.43 0.60 10.24
CA ALA A 57 -11.78 0.51 10.76
C ALA A 57 -12.65 -0.14 9.68
N ARG A 58 -13.06 -1.37 9.98
CA ARG A 58 -13.93 -2.28 9.23
C ARG A 58 -13.26 -3.27 8.29
N ASP A 59 -12.12 -3.85 8.68
CA ASP A 59 -11.96 -5.28 8.43
C ASP A 59 -12.57 -6.09 9.59
N GLU A 60 -13.89 -5.93 9.83
CA GLU A 60 -14.64 -6.89 10.65
C GLU A 60 -14.84 -8.23 9.90
N SER A 61 -14.32 -8.37 8.68
CA SER A 61 -14.58 -9.51 7.81
C SER A 61 -13.48 -10.58 7.83
N SER A 62 -12.28 -10.29 8.35
CA SER A 62 -11.19 -11.29 8.35
C SER A 62 -11.32 -12.34 9.48
N ALA A 63 -12.07 -12.06 10.54
CA ALA A 63 -12.12 -12.93 11.73
C ALA A 63 -13.50 -13.54 12.07
N ARG A 64 -14.40 -13.78 11.10
CA ARG A 64 -15.67 -14.51 11.38
C ARG A 64 -15.98 -15.65 10.41
N ARG A 65 -15.01 -16.53 10.15
CA ARG A 65 -15.34 -17.94 9.87
C ARG A 65 -15.00 -18.76 11.10
N ALA A 66 -15.96 -18.88 12.01
CA ALA A 66 -15.91 -19.93 13.02
C ALA A 66 -15.96 -21.28 12.26
N ILE A 67 -14.82 -21.95 12.15
CA ILE A 67 -14.69 -23.23 11.41
C ILE A 67 -15.33 -24.40 12.19
N ALA A 68 -15.68 -24.21 13.47
CA ALA A 68 -16.32 -25.24 14.27
C ALA A 68 -17.76 -24.83 14.63
N GLN A 69 -18.74 -25.39 13.92
CA GLN A 69 -20.08 -25.55 14.48
C GLN A 69 -20.02 -26.78 15.40
N PRO A 70 -20.41 -26.69 16.69
CA PRO A 70 -20.46 -27.87 17.53
C PRO A 70 -21.53 -28.83 16.98
N ALA A 71 -21.18 -30.11 16.88
CA ALA A 71 -22.08 -31.15 16.38
C ALA A 71 -23.39 -31.13 17.17
N PRO A 72 -24.56 -31.24 16.50
CA PRO A 72 -25.83 -31.29 17.22
C PRO A 72 -25.86 -32.57 18.06
N ILE A 73 -25.90 -32.39 19.38
CA ILE A 73 -26.23 -33.46 20.32
C ILE A 73 -27.73 -33.69 20.22
N GLY A 74 -28.12 -34.80 19.61
CA GLY A 74 -29.54 -35.14 19.39
C GLY A 74 -29.73 -36.62 19.07
N VAL A 75 -29.70 -37.43 20.12
CA VAL A 75 -30.25 -38.80 20.26
C VAL A 75 -31.56 -39.04 19.48
N ASN A 76 -31.68 -40.13 18.72
CA ASN A 76 -32.75 -41.13 18.87
C ASN A 76 -32.49 -42.42 18.08
N SER A 77 -32.81 -43.53 18.75
CA SER A 77 -32.84 -44.95 18.43
C SER A 77 -33.46 -45.33 17.09
N ASN A 78 -32.89 -46.35 16.44
CA ASN A 78 -33.65 -47.37 15.71
C ASN A 78 -32.92 -48.71 15.74
N ARG A 79 -33.55 -49.67 16.43
CA ARG A 79 -33.18 -51.07 16.58
C ARG A 79 -33.62 -51.88 15.35
N ALA A 80 -32.90 -52.98 15.13
CA ALA A 80 -33.18 -54.17 14.31
C ALA A 80 -32.40 -54.24 12.97
N PRO A 81 -31.87 -55.43 12.65
CA PRO A 81 -32.72 -56.38 11.96
C PRO A 81 -32.79 -57.76 12.64
N VAL A 82 -33.92 -58.42 12.44
CA VAL A 82 -34.10 -59.87 12.65
C VAL A 82 -34.34 -60.52 11.28
N ALA A 83 -33.69 -61.65 11.04
CA ALA A 83 -34.13 -62.77 10.18
C ALA A 83 -33.15 -63.93 10.44
N ALA A 84 -33.51 -64.98 11.18
CA ALA A 84 -34.34 -66.12 10.80
C ALA A 84 -33.63 -67.05 9.79
N GLY A 85 -33.22 -68.23 10.28
CA GLY A 85 -32.55 -69.31 9.57
C GLY A 85 -31.79 -70.18 10.54
#